data_AF-A0A2E3C087-F1
#
_entry.id   AF-A0A2E3C087-F1
#
_cell.length_a   1.000
_cell.length_b   1.000
_cell.length_c   1.000
_cell.angle_alpha   90.00
_cell.angle_beta   90.00
_cell.angle_gamma   90.00
#
_symmetry.space_group_name_H-M   'P 1'
#
loop_
_entity.id
_entity.type
_entity.pdbx_description
1 polymer ?
#
loop_
_entity_poly.entity_id
_entity_poly.type
_entity_poly.pdbx_seq_one_letter_code
_entity_poly.pdbx_strand_id
1 'polypeptide(L)'
;MEDQHKNILKSKNPDKYIEYFWLTFKCSIEPMLTKEELKEIDLLSIKLNELQSLEKYDEIEKYIQNHIEDLGWRIMEQNMDQRARYLETNMKRWSKLSIVSSWDDKSEFYTLFTIFTSIHEKHIIEGHYKDIIDLIVSYKSSNNKKKNLIDIAVICIEHNIYGTIDKLRNIYDFYDFFLVIPHNLTKINSRKLVKLIKSLK
;
A
#
# COMPACT_ATOMS: atom_id res chain seq x y z
N MET A 1 14.41 -24.52 -9.27
CA MET A 1 13.87 -23.49 -8.34
C MET A 1 13.15 -24.12 -7.14
N GLU A 2 12.22 -25.08 -7.30
CA GLU A 2 11.49 -25.67 -6.16
C GLU A 2 12.37 -26.31 -5.07
N ASP A 3 13.49 -26.93 -5.45
CA ASP A 3 14.39 -27.58 -4.49
C ASP A 3 15.22 -26.59 -3.67
N GLN A 4 15.56 -25.43 -4.21
CA GLN A 4 16.29 -24.39 -3.47
C GLN A 4 15.41 -23.78 -2.38
N HIS A 5 14.12 -23.53 -2.68
CA HIS A 5 13.16 -22.97 -1.73
C HIS A 5 12.90 -23.89 -0.53
N LYS A 6 12.79 -25.20 -0.78
CA LYS A 6 12.57 -26.20 0.28
C LYS A 6 13.78 -26.37 1.20
N ASN A 7 14.99 -26.13 0.70
CA ASN A 7 16.22 -26.25 1.48
C ASN A 7 16.43 -25.07 2.44
N ILE A 8 16.03 -23.85 2.07
CA ILE A 8 16.11 -22.67 2.94
C ILE A 8 15.30 -22.87 4.22
N LEU A 9 14.04 -23.32 4.11
CA LEU A 9 13.17 -23.49 5.29
C LEU A 9 13.65 -24.60 6.25
N LYS A 10 14.43 -25.56 5.74
CA LYS A 10 15.06 -26.63 6.54
C LYS A 10 16.36 -26.18 7.20
N SER A 11 16.90 -25.01 6.86
CA SER A 11 18.12 -24.48 7.46
C SER A 11 17.91 -24.11 8.93
N LYS A 12 19.03 -23.96 9.64
CA LYS A 12 19.08 -23.43 11.01
C LYS A 12 19.31 -21.90 11.03
N ASN A 13 19.32 -21.24 9.87
CA ASN A 13 19.53 -19.81 9.80
C ASN A 13 18.37 -19.07 10.49
N PRO A 14 18.66 -18.08 11.36
CA PRO A 14 17.63 -17.37 12.11
C PRO A 14 16.68 -16.58 11.18
N ASP A 15 17.14 -16.18 10.01
CA ASP A 15 16.44 -15.36 9.04
C ASP A 15 15.90 -16.14 7.83
N LYS A 16 15.90 -17.47 7.89
CA LYS A 16 15.45 -18.34 6.78
C LYS A 16 14.07 -17.99 6.22
N TYR A 17 13.18 -17.44 7.04
CA TYR A 17 11.85 -17.01 6.58
C TYR A 17 11.88 -15.68 5.81
N ILE A 18 12.79 -14.77 6.20
CA ILE A 18 13.05 -13.52 5.47
C ILE A 18 13.73 -13.86 4.13
N GLU A 19 14.72 -14.75 4.14
CA GLU A 19 15.40 -15.22 2.93
C GLU A 19 14.41 -15.91 1.96
N TYR A 20 13.58 -16.81 2.50
CA TYR A 20 12.53 -17.47 1.72
C TYR A 20 11.52 -16.47 1.15
N PHE A 21 11.09 -15.50 1.96
CA PHE A 21 10.22 -14.43 1.48
C PHE A 21 10.87 -13.68 0.34
N TRP A 22 12.09 -13.17 0.52
CA TRP A 22 12.78 -12.36 -0.49
C TRP A 22 12.93 -13.11 -1.81
N LEU A 23 13.33 -14.38 -1.75
CA LEU A 23 13.49 -15.21 -2.93
C LEU A 23 12.16 -15.43 -3.66
N THR A 24 11.09 -15.78 -2.94
CA THR A 24 9.76 -15.96 -3.54
C THR A 24 9.14 -14.66 -4.04
N PHE A 25 9.41 -13.54 -3.37
CA PHE A 25 9.01 -12.21 -3.78
C PHE A 25 9.62 -11.85 -5.14
N LYS A 26 10.95 -11.98 -5.27
CA LYS A 26 11.67 -11.76 -6.54
C LYS A 26 11.06 -12.56 -7.69
N CYS A 27 10.91 -13.87 -7.53
CA CYS A 27 10.32 -14.72 -8.57
C CYS A 27 8.88 -14.29 -8.93
N SER A 28 8.11 -13.77 -7.97
CA SER A 28 6.73 -13.35 -8.22
C SER A 28 6.62 -12.04 -9.00
N ILE A 29 7.60 -11.14 -8.86
CA ILE A 29 7.59 -9.83 -9.53
C ILE A 29 8.46 -9.80 -10.78
N GLU A 30 9.44 -10.69 -10.91
CA GLU A 30 10.40 -10.74 -12.04
C GLU A 30 9.73 -10.66 -13.43
N PRO A 31 8.63 -11.37 -13.73
CA PRO A 31 7.95 -11.26 -15.03
C PRO A 31 7.39 -9.87 -15.34
N MET A 32 7.28 -9.01 -14.33
CA MET A 32 6.74 -7.67 -14.39
C MET A 32 7.84 -6.60 -14.46
N LEU A 33 9.08 -6.95 -14.16
CA LEU A 33 10.15 -5.97 -14.08
C LEU A 33 10.81 -5.75 -15.44
N THR A 34 11.17 -4.49 -15.71
CA THR A 34 12.09 -4.13 -16.78
C THR A 34 13.50 -4.63 -16.45
N LYS A 35 14.38 -4.65 -17.46
CA LYS A 35 15.79 -5.01 -17.26
C LYS A 35 16.50 -4.13 -16.23
N GLU A 36 16.10 -2.86 -16.13
CA GLU A 36 16.71 -1.94 -15.17
C GLU A 36 16.23 -2.22 -13.75
N GLU A 37 14.94 -2.45 -13.57
CA GLU A 37 14.37 -2.86 -12.28
C GLU A 37 14.93 -4.20 -11.79
N LEU A 38 15.24 -5.13 -12.70
CA LEU A 38 15.93 -6.38 -12.33
C LEU A 38 17.34 -6.13 -11.78
N LYS A 39 18.09 -5.17 -12.33
CA LYS A 39 19.40 -4.80 -11.77
C LYS A 39 19.26 -4.18 -10.38
N GLU A 40 18.23 -3.36 -10.15
CA GLU A 40 17.94 -2.80 -8.82
C GLU A 40 17.72 -3.92 -7.79
N ILE A 41 16.97 -4.97 -8.17
CA ILE A 41 16.74 -6.16 -7.34
C ILE A 41 18.02 -6.94 -7.04
N ASP A 42 18.91 -7.07 -8.02
CA ASP A 42 20.20 -7.75 -7.85
C ASP A 42 21.11 -6.97 -6.90
N LEU A 43 21.20 -5.65 -7.07
CA LEU A 43 21.93 -4.77 -6.16
C LEU A 43 21.38 -4.82 -4.74
N LEU A 44 20.04 -4.86 -4.61
CA LEU A 44 19.41 -5.02 -3.32
C LEU A 44 19.75 -6.38 -2.69
N SER A 45 19.75 -7.45 -3.48
CA SER A 45 20.13 -8.79 -3.01
C SER A 45 21.59 -8.82 -2.49
N ILE A 46 22.51 -8.15 -3.17
CA ILE A 46 23.90 -7.99 -2.68
C ILE A 46 23.89 -7.28 -1.33
N LYS A 47 23.14 -6.17 -1.21
CA LYS A 47 23.05 -5.41 0.03
C LYS A 47 22.46 -6.24 1.18
N LEU A 48 21.43 -7.03 0.92
CA LEU A 48 20.82 -7.90 1.92
C LEU A 48 21.79 -8.98 2.41
N ASN A 49 22.58 -9.57 1.51
CA ASN A 49 23.60 -10.56 1.88
C ASN A 49 24.70 -9.94 2.74
N GLU A 50 25.13 -8.71 2.44
CA GLU A 50 26.05 -7.95 3.30
C GLU A 50 25.47 -7.78 4.71
N LEU A 51 24.23 -7.29 4.81
CA LEU A 51 23.57 -7.09 6.09
C LEU A 51 23.36 -8.40 6.86
N GLN A 52 23.06 -9.49 6.15
CA GLN A 52 22.90 -10.83 6.72
C GLN A 52 24.21 -11.34 7.33
N SER A 53 25.34 -11.15 6.63
CA SER A 53 26.66 -11.53 7.16
C SER A 53 27.09 -10.70 8.37
N LEU A 54 26.48 -9.53 8.57
CA LEU A 54 26.64 -8.67 9.73
C LEU A 54 25.55 -8.87 10.79
N GLU A 55 24.62 -9.82 10.59
CA GLU A 55 23.50 -10.12 11.48
C GLU A 55 22.57 -8.91 11.74
N LYS A 56 22.50 -7.96 10.80
CA LYS A 56 21.70 -6.72 10.90
C LYS A 56 20.26 -6.93 10.41
N TYR A 57 19.52 -7.81 11.07
CA TYR A 57 18.18 -8.25 10.63
C TYR A 57 17.15 -7.12 10.58
N ASP A 58 17.15 -6.20 11.53
CA ASP A 58 16.25 -5.03 11.53
C ASP A 58 16.48 -4.13 10.31
N GLU A 59 17.73 -4.01 9.85
CA GLU A 59 18.07 -3.23 8.65
C GLU A 59 17.60 -3.96 7.38
N ILE A 60 17.75 -5.29 7.33
CA ILE A 60 17.21 -6.12 6.24
C ILE A 60 15.71 -5.91 6.10
N GLU A 61 14.98 -5.99 7.22
CA GLU A 61 13.54 -5.82 7.22
C GLU A 61 13.12 -4.43 6.71
N LYS A 62 13.80 -3.37 7.14
CA LYS A 62 13.54 -2.00 6.65
C LYS A 62 13.86 -1.86 5.16
N TYR A 63 14.96 -2.43 4.68
CA TYR A 63 15.31 -2.39 3.25
C TYR A 63 14.26 -3.08 2.38
N ILE A 64 13.79 -4.26 2.80
CA ILE A 64 12.74 -5.00 2.08
C ILE A 64 11.43 -4.20 2.11
N GLN A 65 11.00 -3.70 3.26
CA GLN A 65 9.77 -2.89 3.35
C GLN A 65 9.85 -1.67 2.42
N ASN A 66 10.90 -0.85 2.53
CA ASN A 66 11.07 0.36 1.72
C ASN A 66 11.03 0.04 0.22
N HIS A 67 11.67 -1.06 -0.20
CA HIS A 67 11.63 -1.48 -1.59
C HIS A 67 10.22 -1.88 -2.06
N ILE A 68 9.47 -2.59 -1.21
CA ILE A 68 8.07 -2.92 -1.50
C ILE A 68 7.23 -1.64 -1.61
N GLU A 69 7.44 -0.65 -0.73
CA GLU A 69 6.76 0.64 -0.80
C GLU A 69 7.07 1.39 -2.10
N ASP A 70 8.34 1.49 -2.47
CA ASP A 70 8.75 2.16 -3.70
C ASP A 70 8.20 1.46 -4.95
N LEU A 71 8.18 0.13 -4.98
CA LEU A 71 7.51 -0.62 -6.02
C LEU A 71 6.00 -0.34 -6.06
N GLY A 72 5.35 -0.27 -4.90
CA GLY A 72 3.91 0.04 -4.81
C GLY A 72 3.56 1.42 -5.33
N TRP A 73 4.39 2.43 -5.01
CA TRP A 73 4.24 3.78 -5.57
C TRP A 73 4.35 3.77 -7.10
N ARG A 74 5.38 3.11 -7.65
CA ARG A 74 5.54 2.98 -9.11
C ARG A 74 4.35 2.29 -9.78
N ILE A 75 3.82 1.23 -9.15
CA ILE A 75 2.64 0.50 -9.64
C ILE A 75 1.41 1.41 -9.68
N MET A 76 1.18 2.21 -8.64
CA MET A 76 0.07 3.17 -8.60
C MET A 76 0.26 4.24 -9.69
N GLU A 77 1.45 4.83 -9.80
CA GLU A 77 1.78 5.85 -10.81
C GLU A 77 1.58 5.35 -12.25
N GLN A 78 1.93 4.09 -12.51
CA GLN A 78 1.76 3.45 -13.82
C GLN A 78 0.36 2.83 -14.00
N ASN A 79 -0.52 2.96 -13.01
CA ASN A 79 -1.89 2.44 -13.00
C ASN A 79 -1.98 0.93 -13.32
N MET A 80 -1.08 0.11 -12.77
CA MET A 80 -0.93 -1.31 -13.13
C MET A 80 -1.71 -2.24 -12.21
N ASP A 81 -3.01 -2.39 -12.47
CA ASP A 81 -3.96 -3.13 -11.62
C ASP A 81 -3.51 -4.56 -11.26
N GLN A 82 -3.05 -5.33 -12.25
CA GLN A 82 -2.67 -6.72 -12.05
C GLN A 82 -1.45 -6.82 -11.13
N ARG A 83 -0.47 -5.92 -11.32
CA ARG A 83 0.74 -5.87 -10.48
C ARG A 83 0.40 -5.47 -9.05
N ALA A 84 -0.56 -4.56 -8.87
CA ALA A 84 -1.00 -4.13 -7.56
C ALA A 84 -1.56 -5.29 -6.72
N ARG A 85 -2.34 -6.19 -7.32
CA ARG A 85 -2.87 -7.38 -6.62
C ARG A 85 -1.77 -8.36 -6.18
N TYR A 86 -0.77 -8.57 -7.02
CA TYR A 86 0.39 -9.38 -6.67
C TYR A 86 1.20 -8.76 -5.54
N LEU A 87 1.43 -7.44 -5.60
CA LEU A 87 2.14 -6.74 -4.54
C LEU A 87 1.36 -6.77 -3.22
N GLU A 88 0.03 -6.56 -3.24
CA GLU A 88 -0.82 -6.63 -2.04
C GLU A 88 -0.68 -7.98 -1.33
N THR A 89 -0.64 -9.07 -2.09
CA THR A 89 -0.44 -10.42 -1.55
C THR A 89 0.93 -10.54 -0.87
N ASN A 90 1.99 -10.00 -1.49
CA ASN A 90 3.33 -9.99 -0.92
C ASN A 90 3.44 -9.08 0.31
N MET A 91 2.75 -7.93 0.33
CA MET A 91 2.69 -7.04 1.50
C MET A 91 2.03 -7.73 2.70
N LYS A 92 0.93 -8.47 2.47
CA LYS A 92 0.27 -9.28 3.51
C LYS A 92 1.16 -10.41 4.02
N ARG A 93 1.97 -11.03 3.15
CA ARG A 93 2.95 -12.06 3.55
C ARG A 93 4.08 -11.44 4.37
N TRP A 94 4.61 -10.30 3.94
CA TRP A 94 5.67 -9.58 4.64
C TRP A 94 5.23 -9.15 6.04
N SER A 95 4.03 -8.58 6.18
CA SER A 95 3.48 -8.13 7.47
C SER A 95 3.29 -9.25 8.50
N LYS A 96 3.21 -10.52 8.06
CA LYS A 96 3.15 -11.69 8.94
C LYS A 96 4.52 -12.20 9.38
N LEU A 97 5.57 -11.84 8.65
CA LEU A 97 6.93 -12.33 8.85
C LEU A 97 7.80 -11.30 9.55
N SER A 98 7.67 -10.04 9.18
CA SER A 98 8.43 -8.94 9.75
C SER A 98 8.04 -8.71 11.20
N ILE A 99 9.06 -8.55 12.04
CA ILE A 99 8.91 -8.24 13.46
C ILE A 99 9.05 -6.72 13.68
N VAL A 100 9.86 -6.06 12.84
CA VAL A 100 10.33 -4.68 13.06
C VAL A 100 9.65 -3.69 12.12
N SER A 101 9.24 -4.13 10.94
CA SER A 101 8.88 -3.28 9.80
C SER A 101 7.61 -3.80 9.10
N SER A 102 6.46 -3.65 9.79
CA SER A 102 5.14 -3.93 9.23
C SER A 102 4.39 -2.64 8.92
N TRP A 103 3.55 -2.67 7.88
CA TRP A 103 2.59 -1.61 7.67
C TRP A 103 1.49 -1.71 8.71
N ASP A 104 1.39 -0.69 9.56
CA ASP A 104 0.21 -0.50 10.37
C ASP A 104 -0.88 0.24 9.57
N ASP A 105 -2.08 0.28 10.12
CA ASP A 105 -3.20 0.98 9.50
C ASP A 105 -2.94 2.49 9.34
N LYS A 106 -1.94 3.06 10.05
CA LYS A 106 -1.56 4.49 9.97
C LYS A 106 -0.55 4.80 8.88
N SER A 107 -0.04 3.79 8.17
CA SER A 107 0.84 4.02 7.03
C SER A 107 0.06 4.69 5.89
N GLU A 108 0.50 5.91 5.51
CA GLU A 108 -0.04 6.66 4.36
C GLU A 108 -0.01 5.79 3.10
N PHE A 109 1.15 5.18 2.81
CA PHE A 109 1.32 4.30 1.67
C PHE A 109 0.35 3.12 1.71
N TYR A 110 0.31 2.37 2.82
CA TYR A 110 -0.53 1.19 2.92
C TYR A 110 -2.01 1.51 2.75
N THR A 111 -2.47 2.58 3.39
CA THR A 111 -3.85 3.05 3.29
C THR A 111 -4.21 3.43 1.86
N LEU A 112 -3.39 4.26 1.20
CA LEU A 112 -3.64 4.70 -0.16
C LEU A 112 -3.54 3.54 -1.16
N PHE A 113 -2.59 2.64 -0.99
CA PHE A 113 -2.45 1.44 -1.81
C PHE A 113 -3.66 0.51 -1.69
N THR A 114 -4.18 0.33 -0.47
CA THR A 114 -5.38 -0.49 -0.22
C THR A 114 -6.66 0.18 -0.74
N ILE A 115 -6.71 1.52 -0.83
CA ILE A 115 -7.79 2.23 -1.52
C ILE A 115 -7.69 2.01 -3.02
N PHE A 116 -6.49 2.19 -3.58
CA PHE A 116 -6.19 1.97 -5.00
C PHE A 116 -6.63 0.56 -5.44
N THR A 117 -6.18 -0.50 -4.77
CA THR A 117 -6.54 -1.88 -5.16
C THR A 117 -8.05 -2.13 -5.07
N SER A 118 -8.72 -1.64 -4.02
CA SER A 118 -10.18 -1.77 -3.87
C SER A 118 -11.00 -1.03 -4.94
N ILE A 119 -10.46 0.04 -5.53
CA ILE A 119 -11.10 0.72 -6.67
C ILE A 119 -10.95 -0.13 -7.93
N HIS A 120 -9.75 -0.66 -8.19
CA HIS A 120 -9.49 -1.53 -9.33
C HIS A 120 -10.30 -2.84 -9.31
N GLU A 121 -10.61 -3.38 -8.13
CA GLU A 121 -11.49 -4.56 -7.98
C GLU A 121 -12.92 -4.33 -8.49
N LYS A 122 -13.38 -3.08 -8.60
CA LYS A 122 -14.73 -2.76 -9.10
C LYS A 122 -14.86 -2.83 -10.62
N HIS A 123 -13.78 -3.16 -11.34
CA HIS A 123 -13.70 -3.42 -12.79
C HIS A 123 -14.12 -2.28 -13.75
N ILE A 124 -14.72 -1.19 -13.26
CA ILE A 124 -15.07 0.00 -14.06
C ILE A 124 -14.39 1.21 -13.42
N ILE A 125 -13.28 1.64 -14.02
CA ILE A 125 -12.54 2.83 -13.58
C ILE A 125 -12.95 4.00 -14.47
N GLU A 126 -14.10 4.58 -14.14
CA GLU A 126 -14.65 5.72 -14.84
C GLU A 126 -15.19 6.76 -13.85
N GLY A 127 -15.26 8.01 -14.30
CA GLY A 127 -15.73 9.13 -13.49
C GLY A 127 -14.97 9.26 -12.17
N HIS A 128 -15.71 9.36 -11.07
CA HIS A 128 -15.17 9.62 -9.73
C HIS A 128 -14.11 8.61 -9.24
N TYR A 129 -14.13 7.36 -9.71
CA TYR A 129 -13.09 6.39 -9.35
C TYR A 129 -11.74 6.73 -9.98
N LYS A 130 -11.76 7.26 -11.21
CA LYS A 130 -10.56 7.76 -11.87
C LYS A 130 -10.02 9.00 -11.15
N ASP A 131 -10.89 9.93 -10.77
CA ASP A 131 -10.48 11.14 -10.05
C ASP A 131 -9.79 10.80 -8.72
N ILE A 132 -10.28 9.78 -8.00
CA ILE A 132 -9.62 9.28 -6.79
C ILE A 132 -8.24 8.69 -7.11
N ILE A 133 -8.12 7.88 -8.17
CA ILE A 133 -6.82 7.31 -8.58
C ILE A 133 -5.83 8.42 -8.93
N ASP A 134 -6.24 9.42 -9.70
CA ASP A 134 -5.38 10.54 -10.10
C ASP A 134 -4.89 11.34 -8.87
N LEU A 135 -5.74 11.51 -7.85
CA LEU A 135 -5.36 12.11 -6.56
C LEU A 135 -4.39 11.24 -5.74
N ILE A 136 -4.54 9.91 -5.79
CA ILE A 136 -3.62 8.96 -5.15
C ILE A 136 -2.26 8.99 -5.86
N VAL A 137 -2.25 8.96 -7.19
CA VAL A 137 -1.01 8.98 -8.00
C VAL A 137 -0.22 10.26 -7.76
N SER A 138 -0.90 11.41 -7.71
CA SER A 138 -0.24 12.69 -7.43
C SER A 138 0.14 12.88 -5.97
N TYR A 139 -0.27 12.00 -5.05
CA TYR A 139 -0.07 12.18 -3.61
C TYR A 139 1.41 12.23 -3.21
N LYS A 140 2.23 11.32 -3.75
CA LYS A 140 3.66 11.22 -3.39
C LYS A 140 4.43 12.51 -3.72
N SER A 141 4.09 13.14 -4.84
CA SER A 141 4.73 14.36 -5.35
C SER A 141 4.02 15.66 -4.98
N SER A 142 2.84 15.59 -4.34
CA SER A 142 2.04 16.77 -4.00
C SER A 142 2.67 17.57 -2.87
N ASN A 143 2.86 18.87 -3.11
CA ASN A 143 3.22 19.85 -2.07
C ASN A 143 2.10 20.06 -1.05
N ASN A 144 0.88 19.56 -1.30
CA ASN A 144 -0.26 19.67 -0.42
C ASN A 144 -0.99 18.32 -0.27
N LYS A 145 -0.29 17.33 0.30
CA LYS A 145 -0.83 16.02 0.64
C LYS A 145 -2.16 16.08 1.40
N LYS A 146 -2.28 17.03 2.35
CA LYS A 146 -3.51 17.26 3.13
C LYS A 146 -4.70 17.55 2.22
N LYS A 147 -4.52 18.43 1.24
CA LYS A 147 -5.55 18.75 0.25
C LYS A 147 -5.92 17.52 -0.58
N ASN A 148 -4.96 16.71 -1.05
CA ASN A 148 -5.28 15.48 -1.78
C ASN A 148 -6.18 14.55 -0.97
N LEU A 149 -5.90 14.32 0.32
CA LEU A 149 -6.74 13.48 1.19
C LEU A 149 -8.14 14.04 1.38
N ILE A 150 -8.25 15.37 1.52
CA ILE A 150 -9.52 16.09 1.60
C ILE A 150 -10.32 15.91 0.29
N ASP A 151 -9.69 16.13 -0.86
CA ASP A 151 -10.33 16.03 -2.17
C ASP A 151 -10.82 14.59 -2.42
N ILE A 152 -10.03 13.57 -2.05
CA ILE A 152 -10.47 12.16 -2.10
C ILE A 152 -11.69 11.95 -1.20
N ALA A 153 -11.68 12.48 0.03
CA ALA A 153 -12.79 12.32 0.96
C ALA A 153 -14.08 13.00 0.46
N VAL A 154 -13.99 14.20 -0.13
CA VAL A 154 -15.13 14.90 -0.75
C VAL A 154 -15.76 14.03 -1.83
N ILE A 155 -14.96 13.54 -2.79
CA ILE A 155 -15.45 12.67 -3.87
C ILE A 155 -16.12 11.41 -3.29
N CYS A 156 -15.49 10.79 -2.29
CA CYS A 156 -16.06 9.60 -1.65
C CYS A 156 -17.41 9.88 -0.99
N ILE A 157 -17.60 11.04 -0.37
CA ILE A 157 -18.86 11.42 0.25
C ILE A 157 -19.94 11.66 -0.80
N GLU A 158 -19.64 12.44 -1.84
CA GLU A 158 -20.56 12.78 -2.92
C GLU A 158 -21.05 11.52 -3.65
N HIS A 159 -20.17 10.54 -3.82
CA HIS A 159 -20.45 9.30 -4.55
C HIS A 159 -20.71 8.07 -3.66
N ASN A 160 -20.93 8.26 -2.36
CA ASN A 160 -21.29 7.20 -1.40
C ASN A 160 -20.25 6.06 -1.25
N ILE A 161 -18.95 6.36 -1.39
CA ILE A 161 -17.82 5.42 -1.32
C ILE A 161 -17.28 5.34 0.12
N TYR A 162 -18.16 5.04 1.08
CA TYR A 162 -17.85 5.14 2.51
C TYR A 162 -16.73 4.22 2.99
N GLY A 163 -16.55 3.05 2.37
CA GLY A 163 -15.44 2.15 2.73
C GLY A 163 -14.04 2.75 2.48
N THR A 164 -13.92 3.72 1.56
CA THR A 164 -12.68 4.47 1.37
C THR A 164 -12.48 5.51 2.48
N ILE A 165 -13.55 6.15 2.95
CA ILE A 165 -13.49 7.13 4.04
C ILE A 165 -13.01 6.46 5.33
N ASP A 166 -13.53 5.28 5.65
CA ASP A 166 -13.11 4.54 6.84
C ASP A 166 -11.61 4.24 6.82
N LYS A 167 -11.03 3.92 5.65
CA LYS A 167 -9.58 3.72 5.48
C LYS A 167 -8.81 5.03 5.64
N LEU A 168 -9.25 6.12 5.00
CA LEU A 168 -8.57 7.41 5.07
C LEU A 168 -8.48 7.93 6.52
N ARG A 169 -9.48 7.63 7.36
CA ARG A 169 -9.47 8.03 8.79
C ARG A 169 -8.28 7.48 9.57
N ASN A 170 -7.65 6.40 9.09
CA ASN A 170 -6.47 5.86 9.76
C ASN A 170 -5.25 6.78 9.62
N ILE A 171 -5.21 7.61 8.57
CA ILE A 171 -4.05 8.48 8.24
C ILE A 171 -4.37 9.96 8.37
N TYR A 172 -5.64 10.33 8.54
CA TYR A 172 -6.05 11.72 8.66
C TYR A 172 -7.30 11.89 9.53
N ASP A 173 -7.24 12.80 10.49
CA ASP A 173 -8.39 13.17 11.31
C ASP A 173 -9.33 14.09 10.53
N PHE A 174 -10.44 13.53 10.08
CA PHE A 174 -11.46 14.27 9.34
C PHE A 174 -12.40 15.07 10.26
N TYR A 175 -12.22 15.08 11.58
CA TYR A 175 -13.10 15.84 12.48
C TYR A 175 -13.21 17.32 12.07
N ASP A 176 -12.08 17.96 11.80
CA ASP A 176 -12.02 19.34 11.31
C ASP A 176 -12.61 19.50 9.90
N PHE A 177 -12.52 18.46 9.08
CA PHE A 177 -13.08 18.46 7.72
C PHE A 177 -14.62 18.44 7.73
N PHE A 178 -15.23 17.67 8.63
CA PHE A 178 -16.71 17.63 8.75
C PHE A 178 -17.30 18.95 9.26
N LEU A 179 -16.51 19.80 9.92
CA LEU A 179 -16.90 21.17 10.27
C LEU A 179 -16.90 22.13 9.07
N VAL A 180 -16.14 21.80 8.02
CA VAL A 180 -15.95 22.64 6.81
C VAL A 180 -16.78 22.13 5.63
N ILE A 181 -17.38 20.93 5.73
CA ILE A 181 -18.30 20.42 4.71
C ILE A 181 -19.41 21.47 4.43
N PRO A 182 -19.55 21.93 3.18
CA PRO A 182 -20.61 22.86 2.83
C PRO A 182 -21.97 22.28 3.21
N HIS A 183 -22.85 23.11 3.77
CA HIS A 183 -24.26 22.77 4.10
C HIS A 183 -25.07 22.14 2.94
N ASN A 184 -24.53 22.17 1.72
CA ASN A 184 -25.11 21.58 0.52
C ASN A 184 -25.06 20.04 0.49
N LEU A 185 -24.33 19.38 1.40
CA LEU A 185 -24.39 17.93 1.61
C LEU A 185 -25.64 17.47 2.41
N THR A 186 -26.60 18.36 2.64
CA THR A 186 -27.95 18.06 3.17
C THR A 186 -28.77 17.08 2.31
N LYS A 187 -28.29 16.70 1.12
CA LYS A 187 -28.86 15.63 0.28
C LYS A 187 -28.29 14.23 0.56
N ILE A 188 -27.27 14.08 1.41
CA ILE A 188 -26.80 12.76 1.84
C ILE A 188 -27.91 12.12 2.68
N ASN A 189 -28.32 10.91 2.32
CA ASN A 189 -29.33 10.14 3.03
C ASN A 189 -29.00 10.10 4.53
N SER A 190 -29.87 10.72 5.33
CA SER A 190 -29.64 11.09 6.73
C SER A 190 -29.19 9.91 7.60
N ARG A 191 -29.60 8.68 7.29
CA ARG A 191 -29.16 7.47 8.02
C ARG A 191 -27.67 7.15 7.85
N LYS A 192 -27.08 7.42 6.68
CA LYS A 192 -25.65 7.14 6.42
C LYS A 192 -24.76 8.24 6.98
N LEU A 193 -25.17 9.51 6.86
CA LEU A 193 -24.50 10.62 7.53
C LEU A 193 -24.53 10.44 9.07
N VAL A 194 -25.65 9.98 9.62
CA VAL A 194 -25.75 9.66 11.06
C VAL A 194 -24.86 8.47 11.44
N LYS A 195 -24.68 7.45 10.59
CA LYS A 195 -23.70 6.37 10.84
C LYS A 195 -22.27 6.89 10.83
N LEU A 196 -21.94 7.78 9.89
CA LEU A 196 -20.63 8.42 9.79
C LEU A 196 -20.35 9.31 11.01
N ILE A 197 -21.31 10.16 11.41
CA ILE A 197 -21.23 10.99 12.62
C ILE A 197 -21.14 10.12 13.89
N LYS A 198 -21.84 8.98 13.93
CA LYS A 198 -21.76 8.05 15.06
C LYS A 198 -20.45 7.26 15.12
N SER A 199 -19.80 6.98 13.99
CA SER A 199 -18.48 6.32 13.97
C SER A 199 -17.33 7.29 14.26
N LEU A 200 -17.62 8.59 14.34
CA LEU A 200 -16.69 9.66 14.72
C LEU A 200 -16.71 10.00 16.22
N LYS A 201 -17.67 9.45 16.99
CA LYS A 201 -17.70 9.52 18.46
C LYS A 201 -17.10 8.26 19.06
#